data_AF-A0A943U1P5-F1
#
_entry.id   AF-A0A943U1P5-F1
#
_cell.length_a   1.000
_cell.length_b   1.000
_cell.length_c   1.000
_cell.angle_alpha   90.00
_cell.angle_beta   90.00
_cell.angle_gamma   90.00
#
_symmetry.space_group_name_H-M   'P 1'
#
loop_
_entity.id
_entity.type
_entity.pdbx_description
1 polymer ?
#
loop_
_entity_poly.entity_id
_entity_poly.type
_entity_poly.pdbx_seq_one_letter_code
_entity_poly.pdbx_strand_id
1 'polypeptide(L)'
;MEQTKGLSCQIPESLHARVTAERVAANQSLSEYITGLLTNYYENGGKKDMAQTRTMAFQISEDLFQRIKDYLAHENERQGRKVTQKEFVIGLIEDALERWEQETADADPGAPTDTLDPIDEPADSAPSWEAEETEGGAKNVAE
;
A
#
# COMPACT_ATOMS: atom_id res chain seq x y z
N MET A 1 -3.79 15.11 45.59
CA MET A 1 -4.96 14.25 45.37
C MET A 1 -5.70 14.83 44.18
N GLU A 2 -5.96 14.02 43.16
CA GLU A 2 -6.76 14.46 42.01
C GLU A 2 -8.26 14.44 42.37
N GLN A 3 -9.05 15.26 41.69
CA GLN A 3 -10.50 15.32 41.91
C GLN A 3 -11.18 14.21 41.12
N THR A 4 -11.73 13.22 41.80
CA THR A 4 -12.49 12.13 41.16
C THR A 4 -13.92 12.57 40.84
N LYS A 5 -14.45 12.11 39.70
CA LYS A 5 -15.85 12.30 39.28
C LYS A 5 -16.46 10.94 38.94
N GLY A 6 -17.70 10.73 39.35
CA GLY A 6 -18.42 9.49 39.05
C GLY A 6 -18.88 9.44 37.59
N LEU A 7 -18.61 8.32 36.93
CA LEU A 7 -19.22 7.95 35.65
C LEU A 7 -20.30 6.89 35.92
N SER A 8 -21.49 7.08 35.35
CA SER A 8 -22.59 6.12 35.46
C SER A 8 -23.23 5.93 34.08
N CYS A 9 -23.30 4.69 33.63
CA CYS A 9 -23.94 4.29 32.37
C CYS A 9 -24.46 2.85 32.50
N GLN A 10 -25.50 2.53 31.73
CA GLN A 10 -25.94 1.14 31.60
C GLN A 10 -25.06 0.42 30.59
N ILE A 11 -24.61 -0.78 30.94
CA ILE A 11 -23.84 -1.67 30.07
C ILE A 11 -24.58 -3.00 29.91
N PRO A 12 -24.42 -3.72 28.77
CA PRO A 12 -25.01 -5.05 28.60
C PRO A 12 -24.55 -6.03 29.69
N GLU A 13 -25.44 -6.91 30.14
CA GLU A 13 -25.15 -7.88 31.21
C GLU A 13 -23.94 -8.78 30.90
N SER A 14 -23.76 -9.14 29.62
CA SER A 14 -22.59 -9.91 29.14
C SER A 14 -21.26 -9.19 29.36
N LEU A 15 -21.23 -7.87 29.15
CA LEU A 15 -20.06 -7.03 29.39
C LEU A 15 -19.84 -6.82 30.89
N HIS A 16 -20.91 -6.59 31.65
CA HIS A 16 -20.85 -6.48 33.12
C HIS A 16 -20.30 -7.75 33.78
N ALA A 17 -20.74 -8.93 33.34
CA ALA A 17 -20.26 -10.22 33.83
C ALA A 17 -18.76 -10.40 33.54
N ARG A 18 -18.31 -10.07 32.31
CA ARG A 18 -16.89 -10.13 31.93
C ARG A 18 -16.03 -9.18 32.77
N VAL A 19 -16.41 -7.90 32.86
CA VAL A 19 -15.69 -6.90 33.67
C VAL A 19 -15.63 -7.31 35.14
N THR A 20 -16.71 -7.88 35.68
CA THR A 20 -16.73 -8.37 37.07
C THR A 20 -15.78 -9.55 37.27
N ALA A 21 -15.77 -10.53 36.37
CA ALA A 21 -14.87 -11.68 36.45
C ALA A 21 -13.40 -11.27 36.34
N GLU A 22 -13.07 -10.38 35.40
CA GLU A 22 -11.71 -9.90 35.16
C GLU A 22 -11.19 -9.06 36.34
N ARG A 23 -12.03 -8.17 36.88
CA ARG A 23 -11.75 -7.40 38.11
C ARG A 23 -11.49 -8.29 39.32
N VAL A 24 -12.26 -9.36 39.49
CA VAL A 24 -12.07 -10.33 40.60
C VAL A 24 -10.77 -11.11 40.41
N ALA A 25 -10.44 -11.55 39.20
CA ALA A 25 -9.17 -12.19 38.90
C ALA A 25 -7.96 -11.26 39.18
N ALA A 26 -8.09 -9.98 38.84
CA ALA A 26 -7.08 -8.94 39.12
C ALA A 26 -7.02 -8.50 40.59
N ASN A 27 -7.96 -8.91 41.46
CA ASN A 27 -8.13 -8.45 42.84
C ASN A 27 -8.21 -6.91 43.00
N GLN A 28 -8.82 -6.23 42.02
CA GLN A 28 -8.92 -4.75 42.00
C GLN A 28 -10.29 -4.22 42.43
N SER A 29 -10.33 -2.99 42.93
CA SER A 29 -11.59 -2.25 43.06
C SER A 29 -12.14 -1.89 41.68
N LEU A 30 -13.45 -1.65 41.58
CA LEU A 30 -14.07 -1.27 40.30
C LEU A 30 -13.53 0.07 39.80
N SER A 31 -13.25 1.01 40.71
CA SER A 31 -12.61 2.29 40.42
C SER A 31 -11.22 2.13 39.81
N GLU A 32 -10.36 1.29 40.38
CA GLU A 32 -9.00 1.05 39.85
C GLU A 32 -9.04 0.36 38.49
N TYR A 33 -9.86 -0.69 38.35
CA TYR A 33 -9.98 -1.43 37.10
C TYR A 33 -10.53 -0.55 35.96
N ILE A 34 -11.59 0.23 36.21
CA ILE A 34 -12.15 1.15 35.21
C ILE A 34 -11.20 2.31 34.91
N THR A 35 -10.47 2.83 35.90
CA THR A 35 -9.45 3.86 35.67
C THR A 35 -8.33 3.29 34.79
N GLY A 36 -7.76 2.13 35.14
CA GLY A 36 -6.74 1.46 34.34
C GLY A 36 -7.21 1.10 32.92
N LEU A 37 -8.46 0.66 32.76
CA LEU A 37 -9.05 0.37 31.46
C LEU A 37 -9.24 1.63 30.61
N LEU A 38 -9.68 2.75 31.21
CA LEU A 38 -9.81 4.04 30.51
C LEU A 38 -8.43 4.64 30.19
N THR A 39 -7.49 4.61 31.12
CA THR A 39 -6.09 5.03 30.92
C THR A 39 -5.47 4.24 29.77
N ASN A 40 -5.54 2.91 29.80
CA ASN A 40 -5.08 2.06 28.70
C ASN A 40 -5.84 2.36 27.40
N TYR A 41 -7.16 2.59 27.45
CA TYR A 41 -7.92 2.98 26.26
C TYR A 41 -7.50 4.34 25.68
N TYR A 42 -7.11 5.33 26.48
CA TYR A 42 -6.68 6.64 25.95
C TYR A 42 -5.17 6.71 25.63
N GLU A 43 -4.33 6.01 26.37
CA GLU A 43 -2.87 5.93 26.15
C GLU A 43 -2.50 4.93 25.05
N ASN A 44 -3.17 3.77 25.00
CA ASN A 44 -2.87 2.65 24.10
C ASN A 44 -3.98 2.40 23.05
N GLY A 45 -5.23 2.80 23.32
CA GLY A 45 -6.42 2.43 22.50
C GLY A 45 -7.03 3.54 21.63
N GLY A 46 -6.68 4.81 21.88
CA GLY A 46 -7.14 5.96 21.09
C GLY A 46 -6.43 6.08 19.74
N LYS A 47 -5.26 5.46 19.65
CA LYS A 47 -4.57 5.16 18.39
C LYS A 47 -4.74 3.67 18.13
N LYS A 48 -5.27 3.32 16.95
CA LYS A 48 -5.20 1.95 16.42
C LYS A 48 -3.79 1.63 15.90
N ASP A 49 -2.76 2.00 16.68
CA ASP A 49 -1.35 1.71 16.46
C ASP A 49 -0.93 0.37 17.09
N MET A 50 -1.89 -0.58 17.19
CA MET A 50 -1.57 -1.98 16.89
C MET A 50 -1.31 -2.10 15.38
N ALA A 51 -0.35 -1.32 14.90
CA ALA A 51 0.10 -1.30 13.54
C ALA A 51 0.64 -2.69 13.22
N GLN A 52 0.13 -3.31 12.15
CA GLN A 52 0.60 -4.62 11.68
C GLN A 52 1.98 -4.50 11.00
N THR A 53 2.84 -3.62 11.51
CA THR A 53 4.21 -3.41 11.05
C THR A 53 5.04 -4.64 11.37
N ARG A 54 5.43 -5.38 10.33
CA ARG A 54 6.46 -6.42 10.42
C ARG A 54 7.81 -5.75 10.19
N THR A 55 8.78 -6.00 11.06
CA THR A 55 10.14 -5.47 10.90
C THR A 55 10.84 -6.18 9.74
N MET A 56 11.32 -5.41 8.77
CA MET A 56 12.13 -5.87 7.65
C MET A 56 13.56 -5.37 7.86
N ALA A 57 14.54 -6.28 7.83
CA ALA A 57 15.95 -5.97 8.07
C ALA A 57 16.82 -6.69 7.05
N PHE A 58 17.79 -5.98 6.48
CA PHE A 58 18.71 -6.49 5.47
C PHE A 58 20.16 -6.19 5.88
N GLN A 59 21.07 -7.05 5.46
CA GLN A 59 22.50 -6.75 5.47
C GLN A 59 22.86 -6.15 4.10
N ILE A 60 23.50 -4.99 4.10
CA ILE A 60 24.03 -4.32 2.91
C ILE A 60 25.52 -4.06 3.11
N SER A 61 26.26 -3.84 2.02
CA SER A 61 27.66 -3.43 2.09
C SER A 61 27.80 -2.00 2.62
N GLU A 62 28.92 -1.72 3.29
CA GLU A 62 29.25 -0.37 3.78
C GLU A 62 29.25 0.65 2.63
N ASP A 63 29.81 0.28 1.48
CA ASP A 63 29.82 1.12 0.26
C ASP A 63 28.43 1.53 -0.23
N LEU A 64 27.41 0.66 -0.04
CA LEU A 64 26.03 0.98 -0.40
C LEU A 64 25.38 1.84 0.68
N PHE A 65 25.65 1.55 1.96
CA PHE A 65 25.17 2.34 3.08
C PHE A 65 25.66 3.80 3.03
N GLN A 66 26.93 4.04 2.70
CA GLN A 66 27.48 5.39 2.54
C GLN A 66 26.88 6.10 1.32
N ARG A 67 26.78 5.43 0.16
CA ARG A 67 26.10 5.99 -1.02
C ARG A 67 24.65 6.42 -0.75
N ILE A 68 23.90 5.64 0.05
CA ILE A 68 22.54 6.01 0.47
C ILE A 68 22.55 7.26 1.37
N LYS A 69 23.51 7.39 2.29
CA LYS A 69 23.65 8.61 3.12
C LYS A 69 23.98 9.84 2.28
N ASP A 70 24.93 9.74 1.35
CA ASP A 70 25.37 10.86 0.51
C ASP A 70 24.22 11.35 -0.37
N TYR A 71 23.46 10.41 -0.96
CA TYR A 71 22.25 10.71 -1.72
C TYR A 71 21.19 11.41 -0.86
N LEU A 72 20.92 10.91 0.36
CA LEU A 72 19.96 11.51 1.28
C LEU A 72 20.41 12.89 1.77
N ALA A 73 21.71 13.11 1.99
CA ALA A 73 22.22 14.42 2.36
C ALA A 73 21.95 15.46 1.26
N HIS A 74 22.30 15.12 0.01
CA HIS A 74 22.05 15.97 -1.15
C HIS A 74 20.55 16.23 -1.38
N GLU A 75 19.71 15.21 -1.30
CA GLU A 75 18.27 15.38 -1.54
C GLU A 75 17.57 16.15 -0.40
N ASN A 76 18.06 16.03 0.84
CA ASN A 76 17.59 16.83 1.97
C ASN A 76 17.94 18.33 1.81
N GLU A 77 19.12 18.64 1.27
CA GLU A 77 19.50 20.00 0.90
C GLU A 77 18.65 20.53 -0.26
N ARG A 78 18.38 19.68 -1.27
CA ARG A 78 17.61 20.05 -2.47
C ARG A 78 16.11 20.26 -2.20
N GLN A 79 15.50 19.44 -1.36
CA GLN A 79 14.07 19.54 -1.01
C GLN A 79 13.79 20.46 0.19
N GLY A 80 14.83 20.85 0.96
CA GLY A 80 14.68 21.63 2.20
C GLY A 80 13.98 20.88 3.36
N ARG A 81 13.61 19.61 3.16
CA ARG A 81 13.01 18.71 4.16
C ARG A 81 14.00 17.59 4.45
N LYS A 82 14.15 17.25 5.73
CA LYS A 82 14.88 16.04 6.14
C LYS A 82 14.00 14.81 5.89
N VAL A 83 14.29 14.08 4.82
CA VAL A 83 13.85 12.71 4.55
C VAL A 83 14.76 11.76 5.33
N THR A 84 14.15 10.85 6.09
CA THR A 84 14.89 9.80 6.79
C THR A 84 15.17 8.61 5.86
N GLN A 85 16.23 7.84 6.16
CA GLN A 85 16.53 6.60 5.43
C GLN A 85 15.35 5.61 5.41
N LYS A 86 14.54 5.61 6.49
CA LYS A 86 13.30 4.83 6.57
C LYS A 86 12.27 5.30 5.54
N GLU A 87 11.95 6.60 5.52
CA GLU A 87 10.97 7.17 4.57
C GLU A 87 11.40 6.93 3.11
N PHE A 88 12.70 7.08 2.80
CA PHE A 88 13.22 6.81 1.46
C PHE A 88 13.06 5.35 1.03
N VAL A 89 13.41 4.39 1.90
CA VAL A 89 13.25 2.96 1.57
C VAL A 89 11.77 2.58 1.46
N ILE A 90 10.88 3.16 2.27
CA ILE A 90 9.43 2.94 2.16
C ILE A 90 8.90 3.48 0.83
N GLY A 91 9.22 4.74 0.49
CA GLY A 91 8.78 5.37 -0.76
C GLY A 91 9.29 4.61 -1.99
N LEU A 92 10.53 4.11 -2.00
CA LEU A 92 11.03 3.25 -3.08
C LEU A 92 10.24 1.94 -3.26
N ILE A 93 9.68 1.38 -2.18
CA ILE A 93 8.86 0.18 -2.23
C ILE A 93 7.44 0.52 -2.69
N GLU A 94 6.86 1.60 -2.17
CA GLU A 94 5.52 2.09 -2.56
C GLU A 94 5.49 2.46 -4.06
N ASP A 95 6.44 3.25 -4.55
CA ASP A 95 6.64 3.58 -5.97
C ASP A 95 6.76 2.34 -6.87
N ALA A 96 7.45 1.30 -6.40
CA ALA A 96 7.69 0.08 -7.17
C ALA A 96 6.44 -0.82 -7.22
N LEU A 97 5.67 -0.86 -6.13
CA LEU A 97 4.40 -1.57 -6.07
C LEU A 97 3.33 -0.86 -6.91
N GLU A 98 3.22 0.48 -6.79
CA GLU A 98 2.24 1.26 -7.56
C GLU A 98 2.44 1.09 -9.07
N ARG A 99 3.68 1.13 -9.57
CA ARG A 99 3.97 0.88 -11.00
C ARG A 99 3.57 -0.52 -11.43
N TRP A 100 3.84 -1.53 -10.61
CA TRP A 100 3.45 -2.91 -10.90
C TRP A 100 1.92 -3.10 -10.88
N GLU A 101 1.21 -2.44 -9.95
CA GLU A 101 -0.24 -2.44 -9.88
C GLU A 101 -0.88 -1.72 -11.09
N GLN A 102 -0.29 -0.61 -11.55
CA GLN A 102 -0.71 0.09 -12.77
C GLN A 102 -0.49 -0.78 -14.02
N GLU A 103 0.72 -1.32 -14.21
CA GLU A 103 1.06 -2.20 -15.34
C GLU A 103 0.22 -3.49 -15.39
N THR A 104 -0.29 -3.97 -14.25
CA THR A 104 -1.16 -5.16 -14.19
C THR A 104 -2.65 -4.84 -14.25
N ALA A 105 -3.09 -3.66 -13.79
CA ALA A 105 -4.47 -3.20 -13.95
C ALA A 105 -4.80 -2.84 -15.41
N ASP A 106 -3.86 -2.21 -16.13
CA ASP A 106 -4.01 -1.92 -17.57
C ASP A 106 -3.95 -3.18 -18.45
N ALA A 107 -3.69 -4.36 -17.86
CA ALA A 107 -3.63 -5.65 -18.55
C ALA A 107 -4.92 -6.50 -18.48
N ASP A 108 -5.99 -6.05 -17.80
CA ASP A 108 -7.28 -6.75 -17.72
C ASP A 108 -8.44 -5.98 -18.41
N PRO A 109 -8.64 -6.13 -19.73
CA PRO A 109 -9.84 -5.67 -20.42
C PRO A 109 -11.01 -6.65 -20.19
N GLY A 110 -11.41 -6.84 -18.92
CA GLY A 110 -12.30 -7.90 -18.43
C GLY A 110 -13.78 -7.55 -18.27
N ALA A 111 -14.38 -6.73 -19.16
CA ALA A 111 -15.81 -6.39 -19.11
C ALA A 111 -16.53 -6.72 -20.43
N PRO A 112 -17.43 -7.73 -20.47
CA PRO A 112 -18.13 -8.11 -21.68
C PRO A 112 -19.35 -7.21 -21.93
N THR A 113 -19.23 -6.27 -22.88
CA THR A 113 -20.40 -5.56 -23.40
C THR A 113 -21.09 -6.42 -24.45
N ASP A 114 -21.97 -7.31 -23.97
CA ASP A 114 -22.92 -8.04 -24.79
C ASP A 114 -23.92 -7.06 -25.44
N THR A 115 -23.76 -6.81 -26.74
CA THR A 115 -24.78 -6.15 -27.56
C THR A 115 -24.75 -6.75 -28.96
N LEU A 116 -25.64 -7.71 -29.17
CA LEU A 116 -25.88 -8.35 -30.46
C LEU A 116 -26.48 -7.36 -31.46
N ASP A 117 -25.75 -7.13 -32.56
CA ASP A 117 -26.26 -6.99 -33.95
C ASP A 117 -27.15 -5.76 -34.31
N PRO A 118 -27.14 -5.28 -35.59
CA PRO A 118 -26.94 -6.08 -36.79
C PRO A 118 -25.91 -5.64 -37.83
N ILE A 119 -25.45 -6.66 -38.54
CA ILE A 119 -24.93 -6.71 -39.92
C ILE A 119 -25.50 -5.59 -40.81
N ASP A 120 -24.61 -4.82 -41.44
CA ASP A 120 -24.87 -4.18 -42.73
C ASP A 120 -23.56 -4.23 -43.56
N GLU A 121 -23.45 -5.22 -44.45
CA GLU A 121 -22.47 -5.20 -45.53
C GLU A 121 -22.95 -4.25 -46.62
N PRO A 122 -22.10 -3.31 -47.05
CA PRO A 122 -22.01 -3.00 -48.46
C PRO A 122 -20.63 -3.41 -48.98
N ALA A 123 -20.62 -4.46 -49.80
CA ALA A 123 -19.50 -4.73 -50.68
C ALA A 123 -19.43 -3.63 -51.76
N ASP A 124 -18.33 -2.86 -51.79
CA ASP A 124 -17.69 -2.50 -53.07
C ASP A 124 -16.32 -1.81 -52.88
N SER A 125 -15.25 -2.51 -53.29
CA SER A 125 -14.18 -2.01 -54.18
C SER A 125 -12.86 -2.76 -53.96
N ALA A 126 -12.26 -3.17 -55.07
CA ALA A 126 -11.09 -4.05 -55.15
C ALA A 126 -9.78 -3.42 -54.61
N PRO A 127 -8.78 -4.25 -54.21
CA PRO A 127 -7.48 -3.75 -53.79
C PRO A 127 -6.69 -3.21 -54.98
N SER A 128 -6.30 -1.93 -54.92
CA SER A 128 -5.33 -1.39 -55.86
C SER A 128 -3.90 -1.57 -55.33
N TRP A 129 -3.14 -2.42 -56.04
CA TRP A 129 -1.77 -2.13 -56.49
C TRP A 129 -1.53 -0.61 -56.65
N GLU A 130 -0.38 -0.04 -56.30
CA GLU A 130 0.94 -0.45 -56.79
C GLU A 130 2.01 -0.68 -55.70
N ALA A 131 2.86 -1.69 -55.93
CA ALA A 131 4.18 -1.80 -55.35
C ALA A 131 5.21 -1.61 -56.47
N GLU A 132 5.65 -0.36 -56.63
CA GLU A 132 6.76 0.10 -57.46
C GLU A 132 7.56 1.08 -56.56
N GLU A 133 8.90 1.18 -56.59
CA GLU A 133 9.91 0.72 -57.55
C GLU A 133 11.11 0.06 -56.81
N THR A 134 11.74 -0.99 -57.37
CA THR A 134 13.09 -1.01 -57.99
C THR A 134 14.29 -0.63 -57.07
N GLU A 135 15.55 -1.00 -57.30
CA GLU A 135 16.20 -1.69 -58.43
C GLU A 135 17.48 -2.42 -57.96
N GLY A 136 17.94 -3.43 -58.73
CA GLY A 136 19.31 -3.98 -58.66
C GLY A 136 19.61 -4.91 -57.47
N GLY A 137 20.04 -6.16 -57.64
CA GLY A 137 20.83 -6.74 -58.73
C GLY A 137 22.32 -6.78 -58.31
N ALA A 138 23.08 -7.86 -58.46
CA ALA A 138 22.86 -9.12 -59.18
C ALA A 138 23.71 -10.25 -58.52
N LYS A 139 23.30 -11.55 -58.58
CA LYS A 139 23.85 -12.61 -59.48
C LYS A 139 25.40 -12.73 -59.41
N ASN A 140 26.12 -13.85 -59.34
CA ASN A 140 25.94 -15.32 -59.48
C ASN A 140 27.31 -15.95 -59.02
N VAL A 141 27.59 -17.26 -58.87
CA VAL A 141 26.92 -18.57 -59.06
C VAL A 141 27.57 -19.58 -58.07
N ALA A 142 26.85 -20.52 -57.46
CA ALA A 142 26.82 -22.00 -57.69
C ALA A 142 28.16 -22.79 -57.75
N GLU A 143 28.10 -23.97 -57.10
CA GLU A 143 29.02 -25.13 -57.07
C GLU A 143 30.33 -25.02 -56.26
#